data_AF-A0A2A2I0N0-F1
#
_entry.id   AF-A0A2A2I0N0-F1
#
_cell.length_a   1.000
_cell.length_b   1.000
_cell.length_c   1.000
_cell.angle_alpha   90.00
_cell.angle_beta   90.00
_cell.angle_gamma   90.00
#
_symmetry.space_group_name_H-M   'P 1'
#
loop_
_entity.id
_entity.type
_entity.pdbx_description
1 polymer ?
#
loop_
_entity_poly.entity_id
_entity_poly.type
_entity_poly.pdbx_seq_one_letter_code
_entity_poly.pdbx_strand_id
1 'polypeptide(L)'
;MEHAERVRIEGLINAMSSEEISKYQVTKLVEINADIRNHVFEKVDRLNNVEQAKVIAAYPSVFFKDRSIFLFSEALSFNSAEFRGNQLLLPISSTFNDRDLERVFEGAIENTGAYGINQVLNAGGIGAFFSGLYTETKTAPLNHRKLWQDFWEKVSEEEYQYNSLREKLIEDGYIAPEEEDDDDPIPF
;
A
#
# COMPACT_ATOMS: atom_id res chain seq x y z
N MET A 1 1.48 -17.11 30.13
CA MET A 1 0.43 -17.92 29.48
C MET A 1 0.75 -19.36 29.79
N GLU A 2 -0.22 -20.12 30.32
CA GLU A 2 0.00 -21.54 30.58
C GLU A 2 0.03 -22.33 29.26
N HIS A 3 0.78 -23.44 29.21
CA HIS A 3 0.97 -24.22 27.99
C HIS A 3 -0.38 -24.68 27.37
N ALA A 4 -1.35 -25.05 28.20
CA ALA A 4 -2.67 -25.48 27.76
C ALA A 4 -3.50 -24.35 27.10
N GLU A 5 -3.35 -23.11 27.57
CA GLU A 5 -4.03 -21.95 26.98
C GLU A 5 -3.46 -21.64 25.58
N ARG A 6 -2.13 -21.73 25.44
CA ARG A 6 -1.45 -21.53 24.16
C ARG A 6 -1.91 -22.52 23.09
N VAL A 7 -1.95 -23.81 23.44
CA VAL A 7 -2.40 -24.88 22.53
C VAL A 7 -3.85 -24.67 22.10
N ARG A 8 -4.72 -24.18 23.01
CA ARG A 8 -6.12 -23.88 22.67
C ARG A 8 -6.25 -22.69 21.71
N ILE A 9 -5.53 -21.60 21.96
CA ILE A 9 -5.57 -20.41 21.08
C ILE A 9 -5.07 -20.77 19.68
N GLU A 10 -3.96 -21.50 19.59
CA GLU A 10 -3.43 -22.00 18.32
C GLU A 10 -4.45 -22.88 17.58
N GLY A 11 -5.06 -23.84 18.28
CA GLY A 11 -6.08 -24.72 17.70
C GLY A 11 -7.27 -23.96 17.15
N LEU A 12 -7.73 -22.92 17.85
CA LEU A 12 -8.83 -22.06 17.41
C LEU A 12 -8.45 -21.26 16.15
N ILE A 13 -7.30 -20.57 16.14
CA ILE A 13 -6.84 -19.80 14.98
C ILE A 13 -6.70 -20.70 13.74
N ASN A 14 -6.15 -21.90 13.93
CA ASN A 14 -5.95 -22.84 12.83
C ASN A 14 -7.26 -23.38 12.24
N ALA A 15 -8.29 -23.56 13.07
CA ALA A 15 -9.60 -24.05 12.65
C ALA A 15 -10.44 -22.99 11.89
N MET A 16 -10.14 -21.70 12.06
CA MET A 16 -10.92 -20.62 11.43
C MET A 16 -10.68 -20.55 9.92
N SER A 17 -11.74 -20.26 9.17
CA SER A 17 -11.70 -19.89 7.76
C SER A 17 -11.17 -18.46 7.57
N SER A 18 -10.78 -18.10 6.35
CA SER A 18 -10.38 -16.72 6.02
C SER A 18 -11.51 -15.71 6.28
N GLU A 19 -12.77 -16.10 6.05
CA GLU A 19 -13.94 -15.29 6.38
C GLU A 19 -14.08 -15.05 7.88
N GLU A 20 -13.94 -16.09 8.71
CA GLU A 20 -14.01 -15.95 10.16
C GLU A 20 -12.84 -15.13 10.73
N ILE A 21 -11.63 -15.32 10.20
CA ILE A 21 -10.45 -14.52 10.58
C ILE A 21 -10.71 -13.04 10.33
N SER A 22 -11.24 -12.71 9.15
CA SER A 22 -11.59 -11.34 8.76
C SER A 22 -12.72 -10.79 9.65
N LYS A 23 -13.84 -11.53 9.76
CA LYS A 23 -15.04 -11.14 10.51
C LYS A 23 -14.75 -10.84 11.98
N TYR A 24 -13.92 -11.67 12.63
CA TYR A 24 -13.57 -11.51 14.04
C TYR A 24 -12.26 -10.73 14.24
N GLN A 25 -11.68 -10.16 13.17
CA GLN A 25 -10.45 -9.37 13.21
C GLN A 25 -9.32 -10.07 13.98
N VAL A 26 -9.15 -11.38 13.73
CA VAL A 26 -8.14 -12.21 14.41
C VAL A 26 -6.72 -11.67 14.19
N THR A 27 -6.50 -10.95 13.08
CA THR A 27 -5.27 -10.21 12.80
C THR A 27 -4.90 -9.21 13.88
N LYS A 28 -5.85 -8.65 14.65
CA LYS A 28 -5.57 -7.76 15.80
C LYS A 28 -4.74 -8.43 16.89
N LEU A 29 -4.79 -9.75 17.00
CA LEU A 29 -4.06 -10.49 18.03
C LEU A 29 -2.53 -10.37 17.87
N VAL A 30 -2.03 -9.98 16.70
CA VAL A 30 -0.60 -9.76 16.46
C VAL A 30 0.00 -8.65 17.34
N GLU A 31 -0.84 -7.73 17.83
CA GLU A 31 -0.41 -6.61 18.67
C GLU A 31 -0.33 -6.97 20.16
N ILE A 32 -0.93 -8.10 20.56
CA ILE A 32 -1.06 -8.46 21.97
C ILE A 32 0.21 -9.14 22.51
N ASN A 33 0.69 -10.17 21.82
CA ASN A 33 1.82 -10.97 22.28
C ASN A 33 2.53 -11.68 21.11
N ALA A 34 3.86 -11.80 21.20
CA ALA A 34 4.70 -12.39 20.15
C ALA A 34 4.40 -13.87 19.85
N ASP A 35 4.04 -14.68 20.85
CA ASP A 35 3.69 -16.09 20.63
C ASP A 35 2.42 -16.21 19.78
N ILE A 36 1.38 -15.43 20.10
CA ILE A 36 0.11 -15.44 19.35
C ILE A 36 0.32 -14.87 17.95
N ARG A 37 1.15 -13.83 17.82
CA ARG A 37 1.52 -13.23 16.53
C ARG A 37 2.05 -14.28 15.55
N ASN A 38 2.97 -15.14 15.99
CA ASN A 38 3.55 -16.16 15.12
C ASN A 38 2.48 -17.14 14.60
N HIS A 39 1.55 -17.56 15.45
CA HIS A 39 0.45 -18.43 15.03
C HIS A 39 -0.51 -17.75 14.04
N VAL A 40 -0.79 -16.45 14.21
CA VAL A 40 -1.57 -15.69 13.24
C VAL A 40 -0.83 -15.58 11.90
N PHE A 41 0.47 -15.28 11.92
CA PHE A 41 1.29 -15.22 10.70
C PHE A 41 1.29 -16.55 9.95
N GLU A 42 1.56 -17.66 10.62
CA GLU A 42 1.53 -19.00 10.01
C GLU A 42 0.18 -19.32 9.37
N LYS A 43 -0.92 -18.90 10.00
CA LYS A 43 -2.26 -19.10 9.45
C LYS A 43 -2.49 -18.23 8.21
N VAL A 44 -2.11 -16.95 8.26
CA VAL A 44 -2.26 -16.02 7.12
C VAL A 44 -1.38 -16.46 5.95
N ASP A 45 -0.16 -16.92 6.20
CA ASP A 45 0.78 -17.36 5.16
C ASP A 45 0.29 -18.59 4.37
N ARG A 46 -0.62 -19.39 4.94
CA ARG A 46 -1.27 -20.54 4.26
C ARG A 46 -2.44 -20.13 3.35
N LEU A 47 -2.92 -18.90 3.45
CA LEU A 47 -3.99 -18.37 2.61
C LEU A 47 -3.44 -17.94 1.25
N ASN A 48 -4.28 -17.86 0.23
CA ASN A 48 -3.87 -17.25 -1.04
C ASN A 48 -3.81 -15.71 -0.95
N ASN A 49 -3.17 -15.03 -1.90
CA ASN A 49 -2.98 -13.56 -1.86
C ASN A 49 -4.30 -12.77 -1.75
N VAL A 50 -5.39 -13.25 -2.34
CA VAL A 50 -6.70 -12.58 -2.26
C VAL A 50 -7.25 -12.67 -0.84
N GLU A 51 -7.17 -13.85 -0.23
CA GLU A 51 -7.59 -14.07 1.15
C GLU A 51 -6.69 -13.32 2.14
N GLN A 52 -5.38 -13.37 1.96
CA GLN A 52 -4.41 -12.59 2.76
C GLN A 52 -4.77 -11.11 2.76
N ALA A 53 -5.05 -10.53 1.59
CA ALA A 53 -5.43 -9.14 1.48
C ALA A 53 -6.72 -8.82 2.26
N LYS A 54 -7.74 -9.70 2.18
CA LYS A 54 -9.01 -9.51 2.90
C LYS A 54 -8.87 -9.61 4.41
N VAL A 55 -8.07 -10.56 4.91
CA VAL A 55 -7.88 -10.72 6.37
C VAL A 55 -7.03 -9.59 6.95
N ILE A 56 -6.01 -9.13 6.22
CA ILE A 56 -5.18 -8.00 6.65
C ILE A 56 -6.00 -6.70 6.59
N ALA A 57 -6.80 -6.47 5.54
CA ALA A 57 -7.68 -5.30 5.43
C ALA A 57 -8.69 -5.17 6.58
N ALA A 58 -9.12 -6.29 7.18
CA ALA A 58 -10.06 -6.27 8.29
C ALA A 58 -9.48 -5.60 9.55
N TYR A 59 -8.15 -5.68 9.73
CA TYR A 59 -7.42 -4.94 10.76
C TYR A 59 -5.96 -4.75 10.31
N PRO A 60 -5.67 -3.65 9.58
CA PRO A 60 -4.32 -3.36 9.10
C PRO A 60 -3.39 -3.09 10.26
N SER A 61 -2.22 -3.73 10.29
CA SER A 61 -1.24 -3.57 11.36
C SER A 61 0.17 -3.51 10.79
N VAL A 62 1.04 -2.75 11.45
CA VAL A 62 2.46 -2.59 11.09
C VAL A 62 3.21 -3.92 11.07
N PHE A 63 2.71 -4.91 11.82
CA PHE A 63 3.25 -6.27 11.84
C PHE A 63 3.06 -7.01 10.51
N PHE A 64 2.12 -6.58 9.66
CA PHE A 64 1.91 -7.10 8.31
C PHE A 64 2.53 -6.21 7.23
N LYS A 65 3.28 -5.15 7.58
CA LYS A 65 3.79 -4.15 6.61
C LYS A 65 4.46 -4.77 5.39
N ASP A 66 5.44 -5.64 5.59
CA ASP A 66 6.16 -6.29 4.49
C ASP A 66 5.24 -7.10 3.57
N ARG A 67 4.26 -7.78 4.18
CA ARG A 67 3.27 -8.56 3.45
C ARG A 67 2.30 -7.66 2.70
N SER A 68 1.85 -6.56 3.30
CA SER A 68 0.97 -5.59 2.65
C SER A 68 1.62 -4.97 1.43
N ILE A 69 2.91 -4.60 1.52
CA ILE A 69 3.69 -4.04 0.40
C ILE A 69 3.80 -5.07 -0.72
N PHE A 70 4.16 -6.32 -0.39
CA PHE A 70 4.21 -7.41 -1.37
C PHE A 70 2.85 -7.66 -2.04
N LEU A 71 1.76 -7.68 -1.27
CA LEU A 71 0.44 -7.87 -1.85
C LEU A 71 0.10 -6.72 -2.80
N PHE A 72 0.39 -5.46 -2.43
CA PHE A 72 0.16 -4.33 -3.31
C PHE A 72 0.94 -4.43 -4.63
N SER A 73 2.24 -4.75 -4.58
CA SER A 73 3.07 -4.90 -5.79
C SER A 73 2.60 -6.04 -6.70
N GLU A 74 2.00 -7.09 -6.13
CA GLU A 74 1.46 -8.24 -6.85
C GLU A 74 -0.04 -8.09 -7.22
N ALA A 75 -0.52 -6.85 -7.38
CA ALA A 75 -1.88 -6.60 -7.85
C ALA A 75 -2.09 -7.17 -9.27
N LEU A 76 -3.14 -7.96 -9.45
CA LEU A 76 -3.47 -8.63 -10.71
C LEU A 76 -4.64 -7.96 -11.46
N SER A 77 -5.30 -6.99 -10.82
CA SER A 77 -6.36 -6.19 -11.40
C SER A 77 -6.38 -4.79 -10.80
N PHE A 78 -6.89 -3.82 -11.55
CA PHE A 78 -7.09 -2.43 -11.09
C PHE A 78 -7.80 -2.36 -9.72
N ASN A 79 -8.91 -3.08 -9.57
CA ASN A 79 -9.66 -3.13 -8.31
C ASN A 79 -8.83 -3.69 -7.16
N SER A 80 -7.98 -4.68 -7.43
CA SER A 80 -7.10 -5.25 -6.39
C SER A 80 -5.99 -4.28 -6.00
N ALA A 81 -5.44 -3.52 -6.93
CA ALA A 81 -4.43 -2.50 -6.64
C ALA A 81 -5.02 -1.40 -5.76
N GLU A 82 -6.17 -0.86 -6.15
CA GLU A 82 -6.87 0.18 -5.40
C GLU A 82 -7.26 -0.30 -3.99
N PHE A 83 -7.83 -1.51 -3.89
CA PHE A 83 -8.16 -2.10 -2.60
C PHE A 83 -6.92 -2.24 -1.72
N ARG A 84 -5.82 -2.79 -2.25
CA ARG A 84 -4.60 -3.04 -1.48
C ARG A 84 -3.91 -1.75 -1.05
N GLY A 85 -3.81 -0.76 -1.93
CA GLY A 85 -3.27 0.56 -1.58
C GLY A 85 -4.07 1.20 -0.45
N ASN A 86 -5.39 1.31 -0.63
CA ASN A 86 -6.24 2.05 0.32
C ASN A 86 -6.54 1.29 1.62
N GLN A 87 -6.66 -0.03 1.59
CA GLN A 87 -7.10 -0.82 2.74
C GLN A 87 -5.96 -1.53 3.49
N LEU A 88 -4.80 -1.75 2.86
CA LEU A 88 -3.66 -2.40 3.53
C LEU A 88 -2.53 -1.42 3.83
N LEU A 89 -2.14 -0.58 2.86
CA LEU A 89 -0.96 0.28 2.99
C LEU A 89 -1.28 1.62 3.66
N LEU A 90 -2.26 2.35 3.13
CA LEU A 90 -2.57 3.69 3.60
C LEU A 90 -2.81 3.76 5.12
N PRO A 91 -3.55 2.81 5.76
CA PRO A 91 -3.80 2.86 7.21
C PRO A 91 -2.55 2.72 8.10
N ILE A 92 -1.44 2.20 7.57
CA ILE A 92 -0.19 1.98 8.31
C ILE A 92 0.97 2.83 7.78
N SER A 93 0.71 3.66 6.78
CA SER A 93 1.73 4.37 6.00
C SER A 93 2.53 5.39 6.80
N SER A 94 1.96 5.97 7.87
CA SER A 94 2.67 6.86 8.80
C SER A 94 3.85 6.19 9.51
N THR A 95 3.98 4.87 9.43
CA THR A 95 5.08 4.09 10.01
C THR A 95 6.14 3.64 8.98
N PHE A 96 6.00 4.07 7.73
CA PHE A 96 6.92 3.70 6.66
C PHE A 96 8.23 4.46 6.80
N ASN A 97 9.33 3.76 6.52
CA ASN A 97 10.64 4.35 6.33
C ASN A 97 10.97 4.49 4.83
N ASP A 98 12.15 5.03 4.52
CA ASP A 98 12.62 5.23 3.14
C ASP A 98 12.52 3.95 2.32
N ARG A 99 13.00 2.83 2.88
CA ARG A 99 12.99 1.52 2.23
C ARG A 99 11.58 0.98 2.00
N ASP A 100 10.65 1.25 2.90
CA ASP A 100 9.26 0.83 2.73
C ASP A 100 8.62 1.60 1.57
N LEU A 101 8.84 2.92 1.48
CA LEU A 101 8.37 3.75 0.37
C LEU A 101 9.01 3.36 -0.96
N GLU A 102 10.32 3.14 -0.99
CA GLU A 102 11.04 2.63 -2.17
C GLU A 102 10.38 1.37 -2.70
N ARG A 103 10.10 0.39 -1.84
CA ARG A 103 9.44 -0.87 -2.23
C ARG A 103 8.01 -0.66 -2.73
N VAL A 104 7.27 0.30 -2.18
CA VAL A 104 5.92 0.64 -2.67
C VAL A 104 6.00 1.25 -4.07
N PHE A 105 6.96 2.15 -4.31
CA PHE A 105 7.14 2.80 -5.61
C PHE A 105 7.66 1.84 -6.67
N GLU A 106 8.73 1.08 -6.36
CA GLU A 106 9.25 0.02 -7.23
C GLU A 106 8.15 -0.98 -7.57
N GLY A 107 7.42 -1.47 -6.55
CA GLY A 107 6.31 -2.40 -6.74
C GLY A 107 5.16 -1.83 -7.57
N ALA A 108 4.93 -0.51 -7.55
CA ALA A 108 3.95 0.14 -8.41
C ALA A 108 4.41 0.25 -9.86
N ILE A 109 5.67 0.67 -10.07
CA ILE A 109 6.26 0.89 -11.40
C ILE A 109 6.47 -0.45 -12.12
N GLU A 110 7.04 -1.43 -11.43
CA GLU A 110 7.38 -2.74 -11.99
C GLU A 110 6.18 -3.69 -12.07
N ASN A 111 5.01 -3.28 -11.56
CA ASN A 111 3.83 -4.13 -11.62
C ASN A 111 3.49 -4.47 -13.09
N THR A 112 3.55 -5.75 -13.41
CA THR A 112 3.03 -6.30 -14.66
C THR A 112 1.93 -7.30 -14.30
N GLY A 113 0.70 -6.81 -14.13
CA GLY A 113 -0.41 -7.70 -13.79
C GLY A 113 -0.91 -8.49 -15.00
N ALA A 114 -2.21 -8.73 -15.08
CA ALA A 114 -2.76 -9.58 -16.14
C ALA A 114 -2.46 -8.99 -17.54
N TYR A 115 -1.92 -9.84 -18.43
CA TYR A 115 -1.61 -9.51 -19.82
C TYR A 115 -0.54 -8.42 -20.03
N GLY A 116 0.34 -8.21 -19.05
CA GLY A 116 1.48 -7.27 -19.16
C GLY A 116 1.10 -5.79 -19.02
N ILE A 117 -0.13 -5.50 -18.63
CA ILE A 117 -0.58 -4.13 -18.32
C ILE A 117 -0.29 -3.85 -16.85
N ASN A 118 0.30 -2.70 -16.54
CA ASN A 118 0.51 -2.26 -15.17
C ASN A 118 -0.83 -2.01 -14.49
N GLN A 119 -1.21 -2.87 -13.54
CA GLN A 119 -2.49 -2.84 -12.85
C GLN A 119 -2.52 -1.85 -11.69
N VAL A 120 -1.35 -1.40 -11.23
CA VAL A 120 -1.25 -0.41 -10.16
C VAL A 120 -1.43 0.98 -10.73
N LEU A 121 -0.56 1.39 -11.65
CA LEU A 121 -0.54 2.75 -12.19
C LEU A 121 -1.77 3.09 -13.04
N ASN A 122 -2.43 2.09 -13.64
CA ASN A 122 -3.68 2.28 -14.40
C ASN A 122 -4.96 2.15 -13.55
N ALA A 123 -4.87 1.89 -12.24
CA ALA A 123 -6.07 1.75 -11.42
C ALA A 123 -6.75 3.11 -11.19
N GLY A 124 -8.07 3.17 -11.38
CA GLY A 124 -8.83 4.43 -11.35
C GLY A 124 -8.65 5.24 -10.05
N GLY A 125 -8.64 4.59 -8.88
CA GLY A 125 -8.43 5.25 -7.60
C GLY A 125 -6.96 5.38 -7.16
N ILE A 126 -5.97 5.04 -7.99
CA ILE A 126 -4.57 4.98 -7.54
C ILE A 126 -3.98 6.37 -7.26
N GLY A 127 -4.39 7.39 -8.02
CA GLY A 127 -3.92 8.76 -7.78
C GLY A 127 -4.32 9.28 -6.40
N ALA A 128 -5.52 8.92 -5.92
CA ALA A 128 -5.97 9.26 -4.58
C ALA A 128 -5.16 8.52 -3.50
N PHE A 129 -4.82 7.24 -3.75
CA PHE A 129 -3.93 6.48 -2.86
C PHE A 129 -2.55 7.15 -2.74
N PHE A 130 -1.89 7.48 -3.85
CA PHE A 130 -0.56 8.11 -3.79
C PHE A 130 -0.59 9.50 -3.16
N SER A 131 -1.64 10.29 -3.43
CA SER A 131 -1.85 11.59 -2.77
C SER A 131 -2.04 11.45 -1.25
N GLY A 132 -2.77 10.41 -0.82
CA GLY A 132 -2.90 10.04 0.60
C GLY A 132 -1.57 9.59 1.20
N LEU A 133 -0.85 8.69 0.54
CA LEU A 133 0.44 8.19 0.96
C LEU A 133 1.47 9.32 1.13
N TYR A 134 1.49 10.27 0.20
CA TYR A 134 2.30 11.49 0.31
C TYR A 134 1.97 12.26 1.58
N THR A 135 0.68 12.51 1.81
CA THR A 135 0.21 13.30 2.96
C THR A 135 0.60 12.64 4.30
N GLU A 136 0.43 11.33 4.41
CA GLU A 136 0.73 10.57 5.63
C GLU A 136 2.24 10.46 5.91
N THR A 137 3.08 10.48 4.86
CA THR A 137 4.54 10.35 5.00
C THR A 137 5.26 11.69 5.06
N LYS A 138 4.63 12.81 4.67
CA LYS A 138 5.22 14.17 4.58
C LYS A 138 6.00 14.62 5.80
N THR A 139 5.51 14.29 6.99
CA THR A 139 6.10 14.76 8.26
C THR A 139 7.15 13.82 8.84
N ALA A 140 7.34 12.64 8.24
CA ALA A 140 8.31 11.67 8.69
C ALA A 140 9.75 12.11 8.31
N PRO A 141 10.77 11.75 9.12
CA PRO A 141 12.18 12.11 8.88
C PRO A 141 12.79 11.23 7.78
N LEU A 142 12.17 11.24 6.61
CA LEU A 142 12.51 10.44 5.44
C LEU A 142 13.31 11.26 4.44
N ASN A 143 13.99 10.63 3.49
CA ASN A 143 14.49 11.30 2.28
C ASN A 143 13.33 11.65 1.32
N HIS A 144 12.30 12.25 1.88
CA HIS A 144 10.97 12.36 1.32
C HIS A 144 10.97 13.15 0.01
N ARG A 145 11.74 14.23 -0.06
CA ARG A 145 11.80 15.06 -1.28
C ARG A 145 12.32 14.23 -2.45
N LYS A 146 13.47 13.57 -2.29
CA LYS A 146 14.09 12.81 -3.36
C LYS A 146 13.21 11.63 -3.79
N LEU A 147 12.74 10.82 -2.84
CA LEU A 147 11.93 9.64 -3.15
C LEU A 147 10.68 9.99 -3.97
N TRP A 148 10.00 11.08 -3.63
CA TRP A 148 8.80 11.49 -4.33
C TRP A 148 9.06 12.22 -5.66
N GLN A 149 10.18 12.95 -5.77
CA GLN A 149 10.65 13.49 -7.06
C GLN A 149 10.96 12.35 -8.03
N ASP A 150 11.78 11.39 -7.62
CA ASP A 150 12.19 10.24 -8.42
C ASP A 150 10.97 9.40 -8.83
N PHE A 151 10.00 9.21 -7.93
CA PHE A 151 8.75 8.51 -8.24
C PHE A 151 7.90 9.29 -9.26
N TRP A 152 7.72 10.61 -9.05
CA TRP A 152 6.94 11.45 -9.95
C TRP A 152 7.53 11.52 -11.36
N GLU A 153 8.86 11.62 -11.47
CA GLU A 153 9.58 11.62 -12.75
C GLU A 153 9.26 10.34 -13.55
N LYS A 154 9.46 9.17 -12.94
CA LYS A 154 9.16 7.87 -13.59
C LYS A 154 7.71 7.72 -14.03
N VAL A 155 6.77 8.13 -13.17
CA VAL A 155 5.33 8.06 -13.48
C VAL A 155 4.97 9.00 -14.63
N SER A 156 5.58 10.19 -14.67
CA SER A 156 5.34 11.18 -15.73
C SER A 156 5.97 10.78 -17.06
N GLU A 157 7.14 10.14 -17.05
CA GLU A 157 7.78 9.58 -18.25
C GLU A 157 6.91 8.51 -18.94
N GLU A 158 6.11 7.77 -18.17
CA GLU A 158 5.13 6.80 -18.69
C GLU A 158 3.74 7.42 -18.96
N GLU A 159 3.65 8.76 -19.02
CA GLU A 159 2.43 9.54 -19.33
C GLU A 159 1.26 9.34 -18.33
N TYR A 160 1.52 8.82 -17.14
CA TYR A 160 0.49 8.76 -16.09
C TYR A 160 0.29 10.13 -15.44
N GLN A 161 -0.97 10.50 -15.22
CA GLN A 161 -1.33 11.79 -14.64
C GLN A 161 -2.13 11.64 -13.35
N TYR A 162 -1.56 12.12 -12.24
CA TYR A 162 -2.21 12.15 -10.92
C TYR A 162 -2.30 13.57 -10.38
N ASN A 163 -3.29 14.33 -10.83
CA ASN A 163 -3.42 15.78 -10.54
C ASN A 163 -3.32 16.11 -9.05
N SER A 164 -4.04 15.38 -8.19
CA SER A 164 -4.02 15.64 -6.74
C SER A 164 -2.68 15.31 -6.05
N LEU A 165 -1.84 14.47 -6.65
CA LEU A 165 -0.47 14.27 -6.18
C LEU A 165 0.42 15.41 -6.71
N ARG A 166 0.31 15.72 -8.00
CA ARG A 166 1.04 16.79 -8.68
C ARG A 166 0.90 18.13 -7.96
N GLU A 167 -0.33 18.53 -7.67
CA GLU A 167 -0.65 19.79 -6.98
C GLU A 167 0.08 19.88 -5.64
N LYS A 168 0.03 18.83 -4.81
CA LYS A 168 0.74 18.77 -3.52
C LYS A 168 2.26 18.88 -3.70
N LEU A 169 2.82 18.18 -4.68
CA LEU A 169 4.26 18.23 -4.96
C LEU A 169 4.71 19.62 -5.43
N ILE A 170 3.88 20.34 -6.20
CA ILE A 170 4.14 21.73 -6.60
C ILE A 170 4.05 22.67 -5.40
N GLU A 171 2.98 22.56 -4.60
CA GLU A 171 2.76 23.38 -3.39
C GLU A 171 3.94 23.29 -2.42
N ASP A 172 4.54 22.11 -2.31
CA ASP A 172 5.69 21.84 -1.43
C ASP A 172 7.06 22.09 -2.10
N GLY A 173 7.06 22.54 -3.37
CA GLY A 173 8.25 22.87 -4.15
C GLY A 173 9.13 21.66 -4.43
N TYR A 174 8.52 20.49 -4.62
CA TYR A 174 9.22 19.26 -5.00
C TYR A 174 9.32 19.17 -6.53
N ILE A 175 8.34 19.67 -7.26
CA ILE A 175 8.37 19.75 -8.73
C ILE A 175 7.99 21.16 -9.18
N ALA A 176 8.42 21.55 -10.38
CA ALA A 176 8.04 22.82 -10.96
C ALA A 176 6.59 22.74 -11.50
N PRO A 177 5.81 23.84 -11.44
CA PRO A 177 4.61 23.94 -12.24
C PRO A 177 4.98 23.89 -13.74
N GLU A 178 4.12 23.29 -14.55
CA GLU A 178 4.22 23.45 -16.01
C GLU A 178 4.11 24.94 -16.35
N GLU A 179 4.99 25.42 -17.22
CA GLU A 179 4.84 26.73 -17.84
C GLU A 179 3.58 26.66 -18.71
N GLU A 180 2.60 27.55 -18.48
CA GLU A 180 1.51 27.74 -19.43
C GLU A 180 2.17 28.26 -20.72
N ASP A 181 2.15 27.45 -21.79
CA ASP A 181 2.51 27.90 -23.12
C ASP A 181 1.52 29.03 -23.50
N ASP A 182 1.95 30.27 -23.27
CA ASP A 182 1.28 31.53 -23.62
C ASP A 182 1.32 31.77 -25.16
N ASP A 183 1.16 30.70 -25.93
CA ASP A 183 1.06 30.69 -27.39
C ASP A 183 -0.43 30.72 -27.80
N ASP A 184 -1.18 31.68 -27.27
CA ASP A 184 -2.37 32.17 -27.95
C ASP A 184 -1.91 33.21 -28.99
N PRO A 185 -1.84 32.87 -30.31
CA PRO A 185 -1.54 33.87 -31.32
C PRO A 185 -2.68 34.89 -31.31
N ILE A 186 -2.42 36.09 -30.78
CA ILE A 186 -3.33 37.23 -30.85
C ILE A 186 -3.71 37.43 -32.31
N PRO A 187 -4.99 37.24 -32.70
CA PRO A 187 -5.41 37.53 -34.05
C PRO A 187 -5.50 39.05 -34.21
N PHE A 188 -4.59 39.61 -35.01
CA PHE A 188 -4.66 41.00 -35.50
C PHE A 188 -5.64 41.12 -36.67
#